data_AF-A0A816EJG1-F1
#
_entry.id   AF-A0A816EJG1-F1
#
_cell.length_a   1.000
_cell.length_b   1.000
_cell.length_c   1.000
_cell.angle_alpha   90.00
_cell.angle_beta   90.00
_cell.angle_gamma   90.00
#
_symmetry.space_group_name_H-M   'P 1'
#
loop_
_entity.id
_entity.type
_entity.pdbx_description
1 polymer ?
#
loop_
_entity_poly.entity_id
_entity_poly.type
_entity_poly.pdbx_seq_one_letter_code
_entity_poly.pdbx_strand_id
1 'polypeptide(L)'
;MGSYAISMYPGLSLCYLPSTTFSSSILTHLYINVETFDDCLYLLDGRLRKLTTLCVNVYSIDEYSEIVHNMDKLFNLKCFSLKSFCRFKQYDKIVSLLRRMSNLEKLTLYLPIKGRNRVIDGTYVRHDILDYMPQLHSFTFYICTYLKTVHLFYKLSSEDIQQTLTNIGQEHVTSIVNYIQGGIAACSIFSHPFEFDYLKHLGNKFPNIVFSCVTFLLVEDTNPFKHEFFIRIARSFPLLKYLRIYNRESQVLDGLITFSSDNCQLHPIIEYFHLTRLDVRYAHRDYVERFLNETKTFIPCLTEFGVNVDDLKAVTKRFTREETRRNCAKVNDISQI
;
A
#
# COMPACT_ATOMS: atom_id res chain seq x y z
N MET A 1 22.58 -5.54 9.72
CA MET A 1 22.60 -4.33 8.87
C MET A 1 21.36 -3.52 9.19
N GLY A 2 21.53 -2.39 9.88
CA GLY A 2 20.44 -1.61 10.45
C GLY A 2 19.63 -0.87 9.39
N SER A 3 18.32 -1.10 9.41
CA SER A 3 17.33 -0.31 8.70
C SER A 3 17.11 0.98 9.49
N TYR A 4 17.85 2.03 9.15
CA TYR A 4 17.45 3.37 9.51
C TYR A 4 16.34 3.77 8.55
N ALA A 5 15.13 3.99 9.08
CA ALA A 5 14.16 4.83 8.40
C ALA A 5 14.88 6.16 8.14
N ILE A 6 14.99 6.54 6.88
CA ILE A 6 15.50 7.86 6.51
C ILE A 6 14.51 8.86 7.10
N SER A 7 14.87 9.41 8.26
CA SER A 7 14.32 10.65 8.78
C SER A 7 14.43 11.67 7.67
N MET A 8 13.31 12.30 7.30
CA MET A 8 13.19 13.50 6.47
C MET A 8 14.57 14.06 6.05
N TYR A 9 15.06 13.63 4.87
CA TYR A 9 16.06 14.46 4.20
C TYR A 9 15.39 15.83 4.01
N PRO A 10 16.09 16.95 4.23
CA PRO A 10 15.50 18.25 3.93
C PRO A 10 15.05 18.18 2.47
N GLY A 11 13.74 18.29 2.25
CA GLY A 11 13.14 18.16 0.93
C GLY A 11 13.91 19.06 -0.01
N LEU A 12 14.54 18.47 -1.02
CA LEU A 12 15.28 19.24 -2.02
C LEU A 12 14.21 19.97 -2.83
N SER A 13 13.90 21.20 -2.43
CA SER A 13 12.90 22.03 -3.10
C SER A 13 13.51 22.60 -4.37
N LEU A 14 13.17 21.99 -5.50
CA LEU A 14 13.79 22.29 -6.80
C LEU A 14 13.20 23.55 -7.45
N CYS A 15 12.10 24.06 -6.92
CA CYS A 15 11.44 25.27 -7.42
C CYS A 15 12.32 26.52 -7.30
N TYR A 16 13.28 26.53 -6.37
CA TYR A 16 14.22 27.65 -6.18
C TYR A 16 15.48 27.56 -7.04
N LEU A 17 15.69 26.45 -7.76
CA LEU A 17 16.86 26.28 -8.62
C LEU A 17 16.54 26.71 -10.07
N PRO A 18 17.36 27.59 -10.68
CA PRO A 18 17.25 27.91 -12.10
C PRO A 18 17.21 26.66 -12.98
N SER A 19 16.47 26.68 -14.09
CA SER A 19 16.43 25.56 -15.05
C SER A 19 17.80 25.26 -15.68
N THR A 20 18.77 26.17 -15.58
CA THR A 20 20.15 25.99 -16.03
C THR A 20 21.03 25.24 -15.02
N THR A 21 20.60 25.03 -13.78
CA THR A 21 21.44 24.46 -12.70
C THR A 21 22.05 23.09 -13.05
N PHE A 22 21.42 22.32 -13.93
CA PHE A 22 21.91 21.00 -14.35
C PHE A 22 22.20 20.86 -15.84
N SER A 23 22.39 21.96 -16.57
CA SER A 23 22.58 21.92 -18.03
C SER A 23 23.79 21.10 -18.49
N SER A 24 24.80 20.94 -17.64
CA SER A 24 25.99 20.11 -17.87
C SER A 24 25.90 18.69 -17.30
N SER A 25 24.74 18.31 -16.73
CA SER A 25 24.57 17.03 -16.06
C SER A 25 24.78 15.85 -17.01
N ILE A 26 25.56 14.88 -16.55
CA ILE A 26 25.79 13.59 -17.21
C ILE A 26 24.91 12.48 -16.65
N LEU A 27 24.00 12.81 -15.72
CA LEU A 27 23.19 11.85 -15.00
C LEU A 27 22.23 11.12 -15.95
N THR A 28 22.30 9.79 -15.95
CA THR A 28 21.44 8.93 -16.76
C THR A 28 20.36 8.22 -15.93
N HIS A 29 20.59 8.05 -14.62
CA HIS A 29 19.67 7.39 -13.70
C HIS A 29 19.50 8.23 -12.44
N LEU A 30 18.25 8.45 -12.00
CA LEU A 30 17.93 9.16 -10.76
C LEU A 30 16.89 8.38 -9.97
N TYR A 31 17.18 8.13 -8.69
CA TYR A 31 16.23 7.64 -7.70
C TYR A 31 16.12 8.67 -6.59
N ILE A 32 14.92 9.20 -6.34
CA ILE A 32 14.73 10.32 -5.42
C ILE A 32 13.42 10.23 -4.66
N ASN A 33 13.43 10.68 -3.41
CA ASN A 33 12.23 10.98 -2.63
C ASN A 33 12.00 12.48 -2.68
N VAL A 34 10.80 12.89 -3.05
CA VAL A 34 10.40 14.31 -3.10
C VAL A 34 9.18 14.54 -2.22
N GLU A 35 9.11 15.73 -1.63
CA GLU A 35 8.00 16.12 -0.76
C GLU A 35 6.72 16.28 -1.57
N THR A 36 6.78 17.03 -2.68
CA THR A 36 5.62 17.34 -3.50
C THR A 36 5.74 16.78 -4.92
N PHE A 37 4.60 16.66 -5.62
CA PHE A 37 4.60 16.32 -7.04
C PHE A 37 5.23 17.41 -7.91
N ASP A 38 5.16 18.68 -7.51
CA ASP A 38 5.77 19.77 -8.27
C ASP A 38 7.29 19.66 -8.32
N ASP A 39 7.93 19.22 -7.24
CA ASP A 39 9.36 18.92 -7.22
C ASP A 39 9.73 17.86 -8.29
N CYS A 40 8.87 16.86 -8.50
CA CYS A 40 9.03 15.88 -9.58
C CYS A 40 8.93 16.55 -10.95
N LEU A 41 7.98 17.46 -11.15
CA LEU A 41 7.83 18.18 -12.42
C LEU A 41 9.04 19.06 -12.74
N TYR A 42 9.65 19.70 -11.74
CA TYR A 42 10.87 20.49 -11.94
C TYR A 42 12.07 19.63 -12.38
N LEU A 43 12.16 18.35 -12.01
CA LEU A 43 13.20 17.44 -12.54
C LEU A 43 13.01 17.12 -14.02
N LEU A 44 11.78 17.24 -14.48
CA LEU A 44 11.31 16.83 -15.80
C LEU A 44 11.25 17.99 -16.81
N ASP A 45 11.55 19.22 -16.40
CA ASP A 45 11.50 20.44 -17.23
C ASP A 45 12.61 20.53 -18.31
N GLY A 46 13.35 19.44 -18.53
CA GLY A 46 14.44 19.35 -19.51
C GLY A 46 15.81 19.77 -18.97
N ARG A 47 15.95 20.12 -17.68
CA ARG A 47 17.25 20.40 -17.05
C ARG A 47 18.18 19.17 -16.99
N LEU A 48 17.63 17.95 -16.98
CA LEU A 48 18.37 16.69 -16.97
C LEU A 48 18.33 15.96 -18.32
N ARG A 49 18.95 16.54 -19.36
CA ARG A 49 18.81 16.06 -20.76
C ARG A 49 19.30 14.64 -21.04
N LYS A 50 20.24 14.12 -20.25
CA LYS A 50 20.77 12.75 -20.42
C LYS A 50 20.03 11.70 -19.60
N LEU A 51 19.02 12.09 -18.83
CA LEU A 51 18.27 11.20 -17.96
C LEU A 51 17.44 10.22 -18.79
N THR A 52 17.70 8.93 -18.62
CA THR A 52 16.96 7.84 -19.27
C THR A 52 16.08 7.09 -18.28
N THR A 53 16.45 7.08 -17.00
CA THR A 53 15.68 6.44 -15.92
C THR A 53 15.42 7.41 -14.79
N LEU A 54 14.15 7.59 -14.44
CA LEU A 54 13.73 8.38 -13.30
C LEU A 54 12.79 7.57 -12.42
N CYS A 55 13.15 7.43 -11.15
CA CYS A 55 12.34 6.82 -10.12
C CYS A 55 12.07 7.82 -9.00
N VAL A 56 10.80 8.15 -8.78
CA VAL A 56 10.38 9.14 -7.81
C VAL A 56 9.39 8.54 -6.83
N ASN A 57 9.68 8.69 -5.54
CA ASN A 57 8.67 8.51 -4.51
C ASN A 57 8.21 9.88 -4.03
N VAL A 58 6.90 10.10 -4.02
CA VAL A 58 6.27 11.37 -3.66
C VAL A 58 5.48 11.21 -2.37
N TYR A 59 5.67 12.14 -1.43
CA TYR A 59 4.93 12.16 -0.17
C TYR A 59 3.57 12.86 -0.28
N SER A 60 3.47 13.96 -1.02
CA SER A 60 2.22 14.69 -1.27
C SER A 60 2.01 15.03 -2.74
N ILE A 61 0.77 14.92 -3.20
CA ILE A 61 0.34 15.42 -4.50
C ILE A 61 -0.79 16.41 -4.21
N ASP A 62 -0.47 17.69 -4.29
CA ASP A 62 -1.35 18.77 -3.84
C ASP A 62 -2.37 19.18 -4.92
N GLU A 63 -3.47 19.80 -4.46
CA GLU A 63 -4.55 20.25 -5.35
C GLU A 63 -4.12 21.33 -6.34
N TYR A 64 -3.15 22.16 -5.95
CA TYR A 64 -2.73 23.35 -6.70
C TYR A 64 -1.53 23.12 -7.63
N SER A 65 -1.00 21.90 -7.72
CA SER A 65 0.19 21.59 -8.55
C SER A 65 -0.06 21.90 -10.03
N GLU A 66 0.58 22.91 -10.62
CA GLU A 66 0.41 23.20 -12.05
C GLU A 66 1.40 22.38 -12.87
N ILE A 67 0.92 21.72 -13.94
CA ILE A 67 1.84 21.08 -14.88
C ILE A 67 2.63 22.20 -15.55
N VAL A 68 3.91 22.31 -15.21
CA VAL A 68 4.82 23.29 -15.78
C VAL A 68 4.72 23.26 -17.31
N HIS A 69 4.38 24.40 -17.92
CA HIS A 69 4.07 24.51 -19.34
C HIS A 69 5.24 24.13 -20.29
N ASN A 70 6.46 23.93 -19.78
CA ASN A 70 7.68 23.71 -20.56
C ASN A 70 8.15 22.24 -20.65
N MET A 71 7.24 21.26 -20.54
CA MET A 71 7.57 19.82 -20.56
C MET A 71 7.71 19.23 -21.98
N ASP A 72 7.73 20.07 -23.02
CA ASP A 72 7.75 19.64 -24.43
C ASP A 72 9.06 18.95 -24.86
N LYS A 73 9.98 18.69 -23.92
CA LYS A 73 11.33 18.15 -24.19
C LYS A 73 11.76 16.96 -23.30
N LEU A 74 10.85 16.06 -22.96
CA LEU A 74 11.17 14.81 -22.24
C LEU A 74 11.79 13.71 -23.14
N PHE A 75 12.55 14.10 -24.16
CA PHE A 75 12.85 13.26 -25.33
C PHE A 75 13.65 11.98 -25.07
N ASN A 76 14.27 11.81 -23.90
CA ASN A 76 15.19 10.69 -23.65
C ASN A 76 14.76 9.73 -22.53
N LEU A 77 13.64 10.00 -21.84
CA LEU A 77 13.22 9.15 -20.74
C LEU A 77 12.66 7.83 -21.28
N LYS A 78 13.29 6.72 -20.92
CA LYS A 78 12.89 5.35 -21.28
C LYS A 78 12.20 4.63 -20.13
N CYS A 79 12.61 4.92 -18.90
CA CYS A 79 12.10 4.29 -17.69
C CYS A 79 11.58 5.36 -16.73
N PHE A 80 10.31 5.23 -16.34
CA PHE A 80 9.72 6.12 -15.34
C PHE A 80 9.03 5.31 -14.23
N SER A 81 9.34 5.64 -12.98
CA SER A 81 8.66 5.09 -11.81
C SER A 81 8.11 6.23 -10.96
N LEU A 82 6.82 6.17 -10.66
CA LEU A 82 6.15 7.11 -9.76
C LEU A 82 5.40 6.33 -8.68
N LYS A 83 5.82 6.52 -7.43
CA LYS A 83 5.15 5.92 -6.26
C LYS A 83 4.66 7.02 -5.33
N SER A 84 3.35 7.08 -5.10
CA SER A 84 2.79 8.00 -4.12
C SER A 84 2.47 7.27 -2.82
N PHE A 85 2.97 7.80 -1.70
CA PHE A 85 2.71 7.24 -0.38
C PHE A 85 1.33 7.61 0.19
N CYS A 86 0.72 8.67 -0.35
CA CYS A 86 -0.49 9.30 0.20
C CYS A 86 -1.61 9.39 -0.84
N ARG A 87 -2.85 9.33 -0.35
CA ARG A 87 -4.05 9.43 -1.20
C ARG A 87 -4.20 10.84 -1.78
N PHE A 88 -4.37 10.97 -3.09
CA PHE A 88 -4.47 12.25 -3.80
C PHE A 88 -5.66 12.30 -4.79
N LYS A 89 -6.09 13.48 -5.25
CA LYS A 89 -7.26 13.61 -6.16
C LYS A 89 -6.86 13.80 -7.63
N GLN A 90 -5.61 14.18 -7.89
CA GLN A 90 -5.11 14.71 -9.16
C GLN A 90 -4.70 13.63 -10.17
N TYR A 91 -5.53 12.60 -10.36
CA TYR A 91 -5.22 11.54 -11.33
C TYR A 91 -5.02 12.09 -12.75
N ASP A 92 -5.87 13.02 -13.18
CA ASP A 92 -5.82 13.57 -14.53
C ASP A 92 -4.53 14.37 -14.80
N LYS A 93 -3.87 14.90 -13.75
CA LYS A 93 -2.56 15.53 -13.87
C LYS A 93 -1.45 14.50 -14.14
N ILE A 94 -1.51 13.36 -13.46
CA ILE A 94 -0.60 12.24 -13.73
C ILE A 94 -0.80 11.75 -15.16
N VAL A 95 -2.04 11.53 -15.58
CA VAL A 95 -2.37 11.15 -16.96
C VAL A 95 -1.81 12.16 -17.97
N SER A 96 -2.02 13.45 -17.74
CA SER A 96 -1.51 14.51 -18.61
C SER A 96 0.02 14.53 -18.70
N LEU A 97 0.73 14.22 -17.60
CA LEU A 97 2.19 14.04 -17.60
C LEU A 97 2.58 12.81 -18.41
N LEU A 98 1.97 11.66 -18.13
CA LEU A 98 2.25 10.38 -18.77
C LEU A 98 2.05 10.45 -20.29
N ARG A 99 1.01 11.15 -20.77
CA ARG A 99 0.76 11.37 -22.21
C ARG A 99 1.88 12.14 -22.91
N ARG A 100 2.67 12.94 -22.20
CA ARG A 100 3.86 13.63 -22.74
C ARG A 100 5.10 12.73 -22.80
N MET A 101 5.03 11.54 -22.22
CA MET A 101 6.12 10.57 -22.13
C MET A 101 5.88 9.37 -23.07
N SER A 102 5.50 9.64 -24.33
CA SER A 102 5.11 8.61 -25.30
C SER A 102 6.22 7.61 -25.68
N ASN A 103 7.48 7.94 -25.39
CA ASN A 103 8.66 7.14 -25.71
C ASN A 103 9.08 6.19 -24.57
N LEU A 104 8.30 6.11 -23.48
CA LEU A 104 8.61 5.20 -22.38
C LEU A 104 8.57 3.73 -22.83
N GLU A 105 9.63 3.02 -22.49
CA GLU A 105 9.81 1.59 -22.66
C GLU A 105 9.34 0.84 -21.40
N LYS A 106 9.54 1.44 -20.21
CA LYS A 106 9.15 0.90 -18.91
C LYS A 106 8.44 1.92 -18.03
N LEU A 107 7.33 1.51 -17.44
CA LEU A 107 6.54 2.33 -16.54
C LEU A 107 6.21 1.56 -15.25
N THR A 108 6.43 2.19 -14.11
CA THR A 108 6.05 1.66 -12.80
C THR A 108 5.20 2.66 -12.01
N LEU A 109 3.96 2.31 -11.66
CA LEU A 109 3.03 3.23 -10.99
C LEU A 109 2.49 2.65 -9.67
N TYR A 110 2.57 3.42 -8.59
CA TYR A 110 1.82 3.14 -7.35
C TYR A 110 0.95 4.35 -7.00
N LEU A 111 -0.35 4.27 -7.27
CA LEU A 111 -1.26 5.42 -7.25
C LEU A 111 -2.50 5.16 -6.36
N PRO A 112 -2.48 5.59 -5.09
CA PRO A 112 -3.68 5.66 -4.25
C PRO A 112 -4.44 6.96 -4.52
N ILE A 113 -5.64 6.87 -5.09
CA ILE A 113 -6.42 7.99 -5.62
C ILE A 113 -7.73 8.13 -4.85
N LYS A 114 -7.97 9.29 -4.24
CA LYS A 114 -9.22 9.62 -3.51
C LYS A 114 -10.05 10.64 -4.28
N GLY A 115 -11.33 10.75 -3.89
CA GLY A 115 -12.19 11.86 -4.33
C GLY A 115 -12.66 11.76 -5.78
N ARG A 116 -12.55 10.58 -6.40
CA ARG A 116 -13.22 10.28 -7.67
C ARG A 116 -14.64 9.78 -7.38
N ASN A 117 -15.52 9.97 -8.36
CA ASN A 117 -16.88 9.43 -8.35
C ASN A 117 -16.98 8.10 -9.11
N ARG A 118 -15.90 7.68 -9.79
CA ARG A 118 -15.82 6.44 -10.57
C ARG A 118 -14.50 5.73 -10.30
N VAL A 119 -14.53 4.40 -10.34
CA VAL A 119 -13.34 3.56 -10.27
C VAL A 119 -12.49 3.75 -11.53
N ILE A 120 -11.17 3.74 -11.35
CA ILE A 120 -10.22 3.52 -12.45
C ILE A 120 -10.11 2.02 -12.68
N ASP A 121 -10.77 1.56 -13.73
CA ASP A 121 -10.84 0.17 -14.15
C ASP A 121 -9.91 -0.09 -15.36
N GLY A 122 -10.02 -1.26 -15.99
CA GLY A 122 -9.21 -1.59 -17.16
C GLY A 122 -9.41 -0.64 -18.34
N THR A 123 -10.64 -0.18 -18.57
CA THR A 123 -10.96 0.74 -19.66
C THR A 123 -10.27 2.09 -19.45
N TYR A 124 -10.27 2.62 -18.23
CA TYR A 124 -9.50 3.82 -17.89
C TYR A 124 -7.99 3.62 -18.08
N VAL A 125 -7.42 2.51 -17.60
CA VAL A 125 -5.98 2.25 -17.76
C VAL A 125 -5.58 2.19 -19.23
N ARG A 126 -6.39 1.54 -20.08
CA ARG A 126 -6.15 1.51 -21.52
C ARG A 126 -6.18 2.91 -22.11
N HIS A 127 -7.29 3.62 -21.94
CA HIS A 127 -7.49 4.90 -22.60
C HIS A 127 -6.58 6.01 -22.07
N ASP A 128 -6.29 6.04 -20.77
CA ASP A 128 -5.51 7.12 -20.19
C ASP A 128 -4.00 6.91 -20.30
N ILE A 129 -3.55 5.66 -20.37
CA ILE A 129 -2.12 5.32 -20.31
C ILE A 129 -1.69 4.56 -21.56
N LEU A 130 -2.25 3.36 -21.80
CA LEU A 130 -1.71 2.44 -22.79
C LEU A 130 -1.85 2.96 -24.23
N ASP A 131 -2.99 3.57 -24.58
CA ASP A 131 -3.25 4.09 -25.93
C ASP A 131 -2.25 5.20 -26.35
N TYR A 132 -1.58 5.83 -25.39
CA TYR A 132 -0.60 6.90 -25.62
C TYR A 132 0.87 6.45 -25.52
N MET A 133 1.12 5.17 -25.21
CA MET A 133 2.46 4.65 -24.97
C MET A 133 2.77 3.43 -25.84
N PRO A 134 2.90 3.60 -27.17
CA PRO A 134 3.09 2.47 -28.09
C PRO A 134 4.44 1.76 -27.92
N GLN A 135 5.43 2.38 -27.27
CA GLN A 135 6.76 1.79 -27.00
C GLN A 135 6.81 1.03 -25.67
N LEU A 136 5.73 1.04 -24.89
CA LEU A 136 5.72 0.46 -23.55
C LEU A 136 5.68 -1.06 -23.63
N HIS A 137 6.78 -1.70 -23.28
CA HIS A 137 6.89 -3.16 -23.26
C HIS A 137 6.89 -3.73 -21.83
N SER A 138 6.98 -2.87 -20.81
CA SER A 138 6.92 -3.26 -19.40
C SER A 138 6.08 -2.26 -18.61
N PHE A 139 5.01 -2.75 -18.00
CA PHE A 139 4.12 -1.94 -17.18
C PHE A 139 3.79 -2.64 -15.87
N THR A 140 4.40 -2.17 -14.77
CA THR A 140 4.11 -2.64 -13.42
C THR A 140 3.25 -1.60 -12.72
N PHE A 141 2.09 -1.96 -12.18
CA PHE A 141 1.25 -0.97 -11.50
C PHE A 141 0.44 -1.51 -10.33
N TYR A 142 0.11 -0.58 -9.44
CA TYR A 142 -0.94 -0.69 -8.44
C TYR A 142 -1.70 0.64 -8.44
N ILE A 143 -2.98 0.61 -8.82
CA ILE A 143 -3.87 1.77 -8.82
C ILE A 143 -5.03 1.45 -7.89
N CYS A 144 -5.23 2.27 -6.86
CA CYS A 144 -6.29 2.10 -5.89
C CYS A 144 -7.20 3.32 -5.90
N THR A 145 -8.48 3.14 -6.23
CA THR A 145 -9.48 4.21 -6.18
C THR A 145 -10.31 4.11 -4.91
N TYR A 146 -10.34 5.19 -4.12
CA TYR A 146 -11.17 5.34 -2.93
C TYR A 146 -12.44 6.13 -3.27
N LEU A 147 -13.58 5.47 -3.17
CA LEU A 147 -14.91 6.02 -3.41
C LEU A 147 -15.67 6.18 -2.09
N LYS A 148 -16.39 7.29 -1.91
CA LYS A 148 -17.38 7.38 -0.82
C LYS A 148 -18.61 6.56 -1.20
N THR A 149 -19.05 5.65 -0.32
CA THR A 149 -20.16 4.71 -0.58
C THR A 149 -21.50 5.40 -0.80
N VAL A 150 -21.65 6.67 -0.39
CA VAL A 150 -22.83 7.49 -0.72
C VAL A 150 -23.04 7.62 -2.24
N HIS A 151 -22.00 7.37 -3.04
CA HIS A 151 -22.05 7.38 -4.51
C HIS A 151 -22.23 5.98 -5.14
N LEU A 152 -22.33 4.92 -4.33
CA LEU A 152 -22.49 3.54 -4.80
C LEU A 152 -23.91 3.06 -4.53
N PHE A 153 -24.83 3.34 -5.47
CA PHE A 153 -26.18 2.75 -5.46
C PHE A 153 -26.14 1.22 -5.63
N TYR A 154 -25.02 0.68 -6.13
CA TYR A 154 -24.76 -0.75 -6.29
C TYR A 154 -23.41 -1.13 -5.65
N LYS A 155 -23.39 -2.27 -4.96
CA LYS A 155 -22.18 -2.81 -4.33
C LYS A 155 -21.28 -3.40 -5.42
N LEU A 156 -20.30 -2.63 -5.87
CA LEU A 156 -19.29 -3.06 -6.83
C LEU A 156 -18.58 -4.34 -6.35
N SER A 157 -18.46 -5.34 -7.23
CA SER A 157 -17.74 -6.57 -6.96
C SER A 157 -16.35 -6.58 -7.63
N SER A 158 -15.46 -7.46 -7.18
CA SER A 158 -14.16 -7.65 -7.85
C SER A 158 -14.35 -8.24 -9.25
N GLU A 159 -15.38 -9.06 -9.43
CA GLU A 159 -15.72 -9.70 -10.70
C GLU A 159 -16.11 -8.68 -11.76
N ASP A 160 -16.88 -7.66 -11.40
CA ASP A 160 -17.26 -6.55 -12.31
C ASP A 160 -16.02 -5.82 -12.83
N ILE A 161 -15.06 -5.54 -11.95
CA ILE A 161 -13.81 -4.87 -12.32
C ILE A 161 -12.91 -5.80 -13.13
N GLN A 162 -12.83 -7.08 -12.76
CA GLN A 162 -12.02 -8.06 -13.46
C GLN A 162 -12.45 -8.22 -14.93
N GLN A 163 -13.74 -8.08 -15.25
CA GLN A 163 -14.23 -8.11 -16.63
C GLN A 163 -13.72 -6.94 -17.48
N THR A 164 -13.43 -5.78 -16.89
CA THR A 164 -12.84 -4.66 -17.63
C THR A 164 -11.36 -4.91 -17.95
N LEU A 165 -10.70 -5.76 -17.16
CA LEU A 165 -9.27 -6.07 -17.27
C LEU A 165 -8.98 -7.16 -18.32
N THR A 166 -9.95 -8.01 -18.67
CA THR A 166 -9.74 -9.01 -19.75
C THR A 166 -9.48 -8.32 -21.09
N ASN A 167 -10.07 -7.14 -21.28
CA ASN A 167 -9.95 -6.42 -22.53
C ASN A 167 -8.57 -5.79 -22.74
N ILE A 168 -7.79 -5.49 -21.70
CA ILE A 168 -6.54 -4.69 -21.80
C ILE A 168 -5.34 -5.46 -22.40
N GLY A 169 -5.49 -6.74 -22.76
CA GLY A 169 -4.43 -7.55 -23.36
C GLY A 169 -3.28 -7.86 -22.39
N GLN A 170 -3.47 -7.60 -21.10
CA GLN A 170 -2.53 -7.97 -20.05
C GLN A 170 -3.12 -9.14 -19.26
N GLU A 171 -2.63 -10.35 -19.53
CA GLU A 171 -3.09 -11.61 -18.93
C GLU A 171 -2.83 -11.72 -17.41
N HIS A 172 -2.21 -10.70 -16.82
CA HIS A 172 -1.67 -10.73 -15.47
C HIS A 172 -2.12 -9.54 -14.63
N VAL A 173 -3.36 -9.06 -14.79
CA VAL A 173 -3.91 -8.00 -13.93
C VAL A 173 -4.99 -8.57 -13.02
N THR A 174 -4.91 -8.24 -11.74
CA THR A 174 -5.87 -8.66 -10.71
C THR A 174 -6.52 -7.45 -10.06
N SER A 175 -7.74 -7.65 -9.54
CA SER A 175 -8.47 -6.65 -8.78
C SER A 175 -8.82 -7.09 -7.36
N ILE A 176 -8.94 -6.12 -6.46
CA ILE A 176 -9.41 -6.29 -5.08
C ILE A 176 -10.38 -5.15 -4.77
N VAL A 177 -11.62 -5.49 -4.41
CA VAL A 177 -12.61 -4.52 -3.93
C VAL A 177 -12.89 -4.74 -2.44
N ASN A 178 -12.56 -3.72 -1.64
CA ASN A 178 -12.75 -3.72 -0.18
C ASN A 178 -13.74 -2.63 0.25
N TYR A 179 -14.46 -2.88 1.33
CA TYR A 179 -15.35 -1.92 1.99
C TYR A 179 -14.75 -1.61 3.36
N ILE A 180 -14.12 -0.44 3.47
CA ILE A 180 -13.37 0.00 4.66
C ILE A 180 -14.21 0.96 5.52
N GLN A 181 -13.69 1.33 6.70
CA GLN A 181 -14.45 2.14 7.65
C GLN A 181 -14.80 3.53 7.07
N GLY A 182 -15.90 4.10 7.55
CA GLY A 182 -16.36 5.43 7.13
C GLY A 182 -17.13 5.44 5.81
N GLY A 183 -17.63 4.29 5.37
CA GLY A 183 -18.36 4.19 4.11
C GLY A 183 -17.46 4.51 2.94
N ILE A 184 -16.29 3.89 2.86
CA ILE A 184 -15.37 4.05 1.75
C ILE A 184 -15.20 2.69 1.07
N ALA A 185 -15.38 2.64 -0.23
CA ALA A 185 -14.98 1.50 -1.05
C ALA A 185 -13.58 1.76 -1.62
N ALA A 186 -12.68 0.80 -1.47
CA ALA A 186 -11.35 0.82 -2.06
C ALA A 186 -11.30 -0.24 -3.16
N CYS A 187 -11.18 0.20 -4.40
CA CYS A 187 -11.01 -0.68 -5.56
C CYS A 187 -9.56 -0.59 -6.05
N SER A 188 -8.83 -1.70 -5.92
CA SER A 188 -7.44 -1.80 -6.35
C SER A 188 -7.35 -2.66 -7.61
N ILE A 189 -6.58 -2.22 -8.59
CA ILE A 189 -6.15 -3.01 -9.75
C ILE A 189 -4.62 -3.01 -9.80
N PHE A 190 -4.02 -4.15 -10.11
CA PHE A 190 -2.55 -4.28 -10.13
C PHE A 190 -2.06 -5.39 -11.04
N SER A 191 -0.83 -5.20 -11.54
CA SER A 191 -0.10 -6.19 -12.32
C SER A 191 0.47 -7.31 -11.46
N HIS A 192 0.61 -8.50 -12.02
CA HIS A 192 1.25 -9.68 -11.46
C HIS A 192 2.56 -9.97 -12.22
N PRO A 193 3.69 -10.27 -11.54
CA PRO A 193 3.89 -10.26 -10.09
C PRO A 193 3.70 -8.89 -9.44
N PHE A 194 3.28 -8.90 -8.18
CA PHE A 194 3.17 -7.69 -7.38
C PHE A 194 4.56 -7.32 -6.87
N GLU A 195 5.15 -6.26 -7.43
CA GLU A 195 6.55 -5.88 -7.20
C GLU A 195 6.74 -4.76 -6.16
N PHE A 196 5.66 -4.35 -5.47
CA PHE A 196 5.74 -3.30 -4.46
C PHE A 196 5.97 -3.87 -3.06
N ASP A 197 6.70 -3.12 -2.25
CA ASP A 197 7.10 -3.47 -0.89
C ASP A 197 6.02 -3.18 0.15
N TYR A 198 4.94 -2.50 -0.24
CA TYR A 198 3.80 -2.23 0.63
C TYR A 198 2.44 -2.38 -0.06
N LEU A 199 1.47 -2.84 0.71
CA LEU A 199 0.06 -2.93 0.33
C LEU A 199 -0.80 -2.35 1.44
N LYS A 200 -1.68 -1.40 1.11
CA LYS A 200 -2.52 -0.72 2.08
C LYS A 200 -4.01 -1.01 1.81
N HIS A 201 -4.79 -1.02 2.89
CA HIS A 201 -6.24 -1.17 2.89
C HIS A 201 -6.74 -2.49 2.29
N LEU A 202 -6.09 -3.59 2.71
CA LEU A 202 -6.54 -4.94 2.41
C LEU A 202 -7.67 -5.36 3.36
N GLY A 203 -8.81 -5.79 2.82
CA GLY A 203 -9.95 -6.30 3.58
C GLY A 203 -10.01 -7.82 3.64
N ASN A 204 -11.11 -8.37 4.19
CA ASN A 204 -11.35 -9.81 4.35
C ASN A 204 -11.31 -10.59 3.02
N LYS A 205 -11.64 -9.91 1.91
CA LYS A 205 -11.72 -10.49 0.58
C LYS A 205 -10.53 -10.05 -0.26
N PHE A 206 -9.61 -10.97 -0.48
CA PHE A 206 -8.48 -10.79 -1.39
C PHE A 206 -8.17 -12.12 -2.10
N PRO A 207 -7.54 -12.12 -3.27
CA PRO A 207 -7.24 -13.33 -4.02
C PRO A 207 -6.18 -14.18 -3.33
N ASN A 208 -6.14 -15.48 -3.63
CA ASN A 208 -5.12 -16.39 -3.13
C ASN A 208 -3.80 -16.23 -3.92
N ILE A 209 -3.14 -15.09 -3.73
CA ILE A 209 -1.87 -14.71 -4.38
C ILE A 209 -0.78 -14.61 -3.32
N VAL A 210 0.46 -14.95 -3.70
CA VAL A 210 1.65 -14.72 -2.89
C VAL A 210 2.26 -13.37 -3.26
N PHE A 211 2.29 -12.46 -2.31
CA PHE A 211 2.87 -11.12 -2.42
C PHE A 211 4.31 -11.15 -1.91
N SER A 212 5.21 -11.71 -2.73
CA SER A 212 6.60 -12.00 -2.36
C SER A 212 7.40 -10.78 -1.93
N CYS A 213 7.08 -9.59 -2.46
CA CYS A 213 7.81 -8.36 -2.20
C CYS A 213 7.26 -7.56 -1.00
N VAL A 214 6.04 -7.84 -0.55
CA VAL A 214 5.37 -7.00 0.45
C VAL A 214 5.96 -7.24 1.83
N THR A 215 6.53 -6.17 2.39
CA THR A 215 7.07 -6.13 3.75
C THR A 215 6.22 -5.28 4.69
N PHE A 216 5.38 -4.39 4.17
CA PHE A 216 4.43 -3.60 4.94
C PHE A 216 2.98 -3.84 4.46
N LEU A 217 2.13 -4.28 5.39
CA LEU A 217 0.71 -4.51 5.16
C LEU A 217 -0.15 -3.69 6.13
N LEU A 218 -1.11 -2.93 5.59
CA LEU A 218 -2.20 -2.34 6.36
C LEU A 218 -3.50 -3.05 5.99
N VAL A 219 -4.12 -3.70 6.98
CA VAL A 219 -5.43 -4.36 6.83
C VAL A 219 -6.53 -3.53 7.49
N GLU A 220 -7.66 -3.39 6.79
CA GLU A 220 -8.81 -2.59 7.22
C GLU A 220 -10.09 -3.15 6.60
N ASP A 221 -11.14 -3.33 7.41
CA ASP A 221 -12.46 -3.77 6.95
C ASP A 221 -13.54 -3.30 7.93
N THR A 222 -14.79 -3.28 7.46
CA THR A 222 -15.99 -3.06 8.27
C THR A 222 -16.43 -4.32 9.02
N ASN A 223 -16.02 -5.50 8.57
CA ASN A 223 -16.32 -6.78 9.22
C ASN A 223 -15.12 -7.26 10.03
N PRO A 224 -15.32 -7.95 11.17
CA PRO A 224 -14.21 -8.48 11.96
C PRO A 224 -13.36 -9.47 11.18
N PHE A 225 -12.04 -9.44 11.37
CA PHE A 225 -11.15 -10.42 10.76
C PHE A 225 -11.14 -11.73 11.57
N LYS A 226 -11.57 -12.82 10.93
CA LYS A 226 -11.59 -14.17 11.53
C LYS A 226 -10.21 -14.83 11.55
N HIS A 227 -10.08 -15.99 12.18
CA HIS A 227 -8.78 -16.67 12.33
C HIS A 227 -8.18 -17.06 10.98
N GLU A 228 -9.02 -17.53 10.06
CA GLU A 228 -8.67 -17.93 8.70
C GLU A 228 -8.08 -16.77 7.89
N PHE A 229 -8.50 -15.53 8.19
CA PHE A 229 -7.92 -14.35 7.57
C PHE A 229 -6.43 -14.23 7.89
N PHE A 230 -6.04 -14.41 9.15
CA PHE A 230 -4.64 -14.31 9.58
C PHE A 230 -3.79 -15.46 9.04
N ILE A 231 -4.34 -16.67 8.93
CA ILE A 231 -3.68 -17.79 8.23
C ILE A 231 -3.37 -17.39 6.78
N ARG A 232 -4.35 -16.79 6.09
CA ARG A 232 -4.16 -16.33 4.72
C ARG A 232 -3.13 -15.21 4.63
N ILE A 233 -3.08 -14.28 5.60
CA ILE A 233 -2.02 -13.27 5.65
C ILE A 233 -0.64 -13.94 5.79
N ALA A 234 -0.47 -14.87 6.72
CA ALA A 234 0.83 -15.53 6.91
C ALA A 234 1.31 -16.26 5.64
N ARG A 235 0.39 -16.89 4.89
CA ARG A 235 0.70 -17.59 3.64
C ARG A 235 0.96 -16.64 2.46
N SER A 236 0.15 -15.59 2.34
CA SER A 236 0.24 -14.65 1.21
C SER A 236 1.37 -13.63 1.35
N PHE A 237 1.87 -13.36 2.56
CA PHE A 237 2.87 -12.33 2.83
C PHE A 237 4.08 -12.91 3.58
N PRO A 238 4.88 -13.78 2.93
CA PRO A 238 5.95 -14.52 3.60
C PRO A 238 7.07 -13.63 4.15
N LEU A 239 7.30 -12.44 3.59
CA LEU A 239 8.33 -11.50 4.03
C LEU A 239 7.78 -10.33 4.88
N LEU A 240 6.58 -10.47 5.44
CA LEU A 240 5.91 -9.41 6.19
C LEU A 240 6.73 -8.99 7.42
N LYS A 241 7.16 -7.72 7.45
CA LYS A 241 7.91 -7.10 8.55
C LYS A 241 7.04 -6.18 9.40
N TYR A 242 6.08 -5.51 8.77
CA TYR A 242 5.17 -4.59 9.43
C TYR A 242 3.72 -4.92 9.10
N LEU A 243 2.94 -5.29 10.11
CA LEU A 243 1.49 -5.43 10.05
C LEU A 243 0.81 -4.31 10.85
N ARG A 244 -0.06 -3.53 10.20
CA ARG A 244 -0.98 -2.60 10.86
C ARG A 244 -2.41 -3.08 10.67
N ILE A 245 -3.18 -3.13 11.76
CA ILE A 245 -4.56 -3.59 11.78
C ILE A 245 -5.45 -2.45 12.22
N TYR A 246 -6.46 -2.16 11.40
CA TYR A 246 -7.50 -1.20 11.70
C TYR A 246 -8.85 -1.90 11.62
N ASN A 247 -9.40 -2.29 12.78
CA ASN A 247 -10.70 -2.96 12.86
C ASN A 247 -11.24 -2.90 14.29
N ARG A 248 -12.25 -2.08 14.52
CA ARG A 248 -12.83 -1.88 15.86
C ARG A 248 -13.88 -2.93 16.23
N GLU A 249 -14.25 -3.79 15.30
CA GLU A 249 -15.25 -4.84 15.53
C GLU A 249 -14.64 -6.00 16.30
N SER A 250 -15.38 -6.47 17.30
CA SER A 250 -15.03 -7.66 18.07
C SER A 250 -15.06 -8.90 17.18
N GLN A 251 -14.14 -9.83 17.45
CA GLN A 251 -14.10 -11.12 16.78
C GLN A 251 -15.19 -12.08 17.29
N VAL A 252 -15.94 -11.70 18.33
CA VAL A 252 -16.84 -12.56 19.12
C VAL A 252 -18.29 -12.59 18.57
N LEU A 253 -18.58 -11.93 17.44
CA LEU A 253 -19.95 -11.81 16.91
C LEU A 253 -20.51 -13.07 16.20
N ASP A 254 -19.80 -14.20 16.21
CA ASP A 254 -20.44 -15.52 16.08
C ASP A 254 -20.71 -16.07 17.49
N GLY A 255 -21.86 -15.70 18.03
CA GLY A 255 -22.32 -16.15 19.35
C GLY A 255 -22.30 -17.67 19.49
N LEU A 256 -22.14 -18.14 20.74
CA LEU A 256 -22.35 -19.53 21.17
C LEU A 256 -21.28 -20.57 20.77
N ILE A 257 -20.02 -20.16 20.63
CA ILE A 257 -18.93 -21.01 21.16
C ILE A 257 -18.39 -20.31 22.38
N THR A 258 -19.11 -20.50 23.49
CA THR A 258 -18.45 -20.74 24.77
C THR A 258 -17.18 -21.53 24.49
N PHE A 259 -16.05 -21.10 25.04
CA PHE A 259 -14.90 -21.98 25.24
C PHE A 259 -15.32 -23.11 26.20
N SER A 260 -16.29 -23.93 25.80
CA SER A 260 -16.57 -25.24 26.33
C SER A 260 -15.38 -26.09 25.92
N SER A 261 -14.69 -26.58 26.93
CA SER A 261 -13.41 -27.29 26.93
C SER A 261 -13.31 -28.52 26.04
N ASP A 262 -14.33 -28.88 25.26
CA ASP A 262 -14.50 -30.27 24.81
C ASP A 262 -14.54 -30.47 23.29
N ASN A 263 -14.26 -29.44 22.47
CA ASN A 263 -14.05 -29.62 21.02
C ASN A 263 -12.94 -28.69 20.50
N CYS A 264 -11.71 -28.88 21.02
CA CYS A 264 -10.50 -28.26 20.49
C CYS A 264 -10.17 -28.82 19.10
N GLN A 265 -10.79 -28.31 18.04
CA GLN A 265 -10.08 -28.21 16.77
C GLN A 265 -8.92 -27.24 17.03
N LEU A 266 -7.74 -27.80 17.34
CA LEU A 266 -6.49 -27.07 17.46
C LEU A 266 -6.22 -26.39 16.11
N HIS A 267 -6.70 -25.16 15.98
CA HIS A 267 -6.30 -24.33 14.85
C HIS A 267 -4.77 -24.22 14.90
N PRO A 268 -4.09 -24.40 13.75
CA PRO A 268 -2.64 -24.34 13.72
C PRO A 268 -2.18 -22.96 14.20
N ILE A 269 -1.08 -22.94 14.96
CA ILE A 269 -0.43 -21.69 15.38
C ILE A 269 -0.05 -20.92 14.12
N ILE A 270 -0.42 -19.64 14.08
CA ILE A 270 -0.08 -18.76 12.96
C ILE A 270 1.33 -18.22 13.18
N GLU A 271 2.22 -18.44 12.22
CA GLU A 271 3.62 -18.05 12.34
C GLU A 271 3.93 -16.81 11.52
N TYR A 272 4.52 -15.80 12.17
CA TYR A 272 5.00 -14.57 11.54
C TYR A 272 6.49 -14.39 11.80
N PHE A 273 7.33 -15.19 11.13
CA PHE A 273 8.78 -15.25 11.39
C PHE A 273 9.53 -13.93 11.16
N HIS A 274 9.03 -13.08 10.27
CA HIS A 274 9.71 -11.83 9.88
C HIS A 274 9.07 -10.58 10.48
N LEU A 275 7.96 -10.71 11.20
CA LEU A 275 7.20 -9.58 11.71
C LEU A 275 7.96 -8.93 12.88
N THR A 276 8.51 -7.74 12.63
CA THR A 276 9.24 -6.94 13.61
C THR A 276 8.37 -5.86 14.25
N ARG A 277 7.34 -5.41 13.52
CA ARG A 277 6.42 -4.38 13.97
C ARG A 277 4.98 -4.82 13.83
N LEU A 278 4.21 -4.70 14.91
CA LEU A 278 2.76 -4.91 14.92
C LEU A 278 2.08 -3.66 15.47
N ASP A 279 1.07 -3.14 14.77
CA ASP A 279 0.33 -1.95 15.18
C ASP A 279 -1.17 -2.24 15.18
N VAL A 280 -1.73 -2.35 16.38
CA VAL A 280 -3.14 -2.68 16.67
C VAL A 280 -3.82 -1.59 17.50
N ARG A 281 -3.26 -0.37 17.55
CA ARG A 281 -3.80 0.77 18.34
C ARG A 281 -5.24 1.15 17.98
N TYR A 282 -5.65 0.83 16.76
CA TYR A 282 -6.99 1.13 16.24
C TYR A 282 -7.82 -0.15 16.02
N ALA A 283 -7.44 -1.25 16.67
CA ALA A 283 -8.12 -2.51 16.60
C ALA A 283 -8.83 -2.83 17.93
N HIS A 284 -9.85 -3.69 17.89
CA HIS A 284 -10.48 -4.23 19.09
C HIS A 284 -9.47 -5.03 19.96
N ARG A 285 -9.69 -5.08 21.28
CA ARG A 285 -8.82 -5.83 22.22
C ARG A 285 -8.62 -7.31 21.88
N ASP A 286 -9.56 -7.95 21.18
CA ASP A 286 -9.46 -9.37 20.80
C ASP A 286 -8.28 -9.62 19.84
N TYR A 287 -7.94 -8.63 19.00
CA TYR A 287 -6.77 -8.71 18.13
C TYR A 287 -5.48 -8.71 18.96
N VAL A 288 -5.41 -7.88 20.01
CA VAL A 288 -4.29 -7.88 20.97
C VAL A 288 -4.15 -9.26 21.60
N GLU A 289 -5.24 -9.84 22.09
CA GLU A 289 -5.22 -11.20 22.66
C GLU A 289 -4.79 -12.26 21.66
N ARG A 290 -5.25 -12.19 20.41
CA ARG A 290 -4.87 -13.15 19.37
C ARG A 290 -3.38 -13.14 19.08
N PHE A 291 -2.79 -11.96 18.86
CA PHE A 291 -1.38 -11.85 18.49
C PHE A 291 -0.42 -12.06 19.67
N LEU A 292 -0.81 -11.66 20.89
CA LEU A 292 0.05 -11.87 22.06
C LEU A 292 0.00 -13.30 22.58
N ASN A 293 -1.10 -14.03 22.40
CA ASN A 293 -1.22 -15.40 22.88
C ASN A 293 -0.40 -16.38 22.01
N GLU A 294 0.65 -16.95 22.60
CA GLU A 294 1.58 -17.87 21.92
C GLU A 294 0.95 -19.18 21.46
N THR A 295 -0.19 -19.58 22.04
CA THR A 295 -0.94 -20.76 21.60
C THR A 295 -1.76 -20.50 20.33
N LYS A 296 -1.89 -19.22 19.93
CA LYS A 296 -2.64 -18.79 18.73
C LYS A 296 -1.73 -18.23 17.66
N THR A 297 -0.66 -17.52 18.03
CA THR A 297 0.22 -16.85 17.09
C THR A 297 1.65 -16.83 17.62
N PHE A 298 2.62 -17.11 16.76
CA PHE A 298 4.04 -17.09 17.08
C PHE A 298 4.75 -15.95 16.33
N ILE A 299 5.33 -15.01 17.08
CA ILE A 299 5.95 -13.79 16.53
C ILE A 299 7.36 -13.60 17.11
N PRO A 300 8.33 -14.43 16.70
CA PRO A 300 9.65 -14.49 17.36
C PRO A 300 10.52 -13.23 17.21
N CYS A 301 10.15 -12.32 16.30
CA CYS A 301 10.95 -11.15 15.93
C CYS A 301 10.30 -9.83 16.33
N LEU A 302 9.20 -9.84 17.09
CA LEU A 302 8.49 -8.62 17.46
C LEU A 302 9.36 -7.70 18.35
N THR A 303 9.70 -6.52 17.84
CA THR A 303 10.49 -5.50 18.56
C THR A 303 9.72 -4.21 18.81
N GLU A 304 8.77 -3.88 17.93
CA GLU A 304 7.93 -2.68 18.01
C GLU A 304 6.46 -3.07 18.11
N PHE A 305 5.78 -2.64 19.18
CA PHE A 305 4.36 -2.91 19.38
C PHE A 305 3.55 -1.63 19.61
N GLY A 306 2.73 -1.27 18.63
CA GLY A 306 1.72 -0.21 18.77
C GLY A 306 0.44 -0.80 19.32
N VAL A 307 0.05 -0.44 20.54
CA VAL A 307 -1.16 -0.94 21.20
C VAL A 307 -1.73 0.08 22.18
N ASN A 308 -3.04 0.01 22.46
CA ASN A 308 -3.62 0.73 23.58
C ASN A 308 -3.11 0.13 24.91
N VAL A 309 -2.62 0.98 25.81
CA VAL A 309 -1.99 0.53 27.06
C VAL A 309 -2.95 -0.25 27.96
N ASP A 310 -4.22 0.14 28.00
CA ASP A 310 -5.22 -0.52 28.84
C ASP A 310 -5.56 -1.91 28.30
N ASP A 311 -5.68 -2.05 26.98
CA ASP A 311 -5.86 -3.35 26.33
C ASP A 311 -4.65 -4.26 26.57
N LEU A 312 -3.43 -3.72 26.46
CA LEU A 312 -2.19 -4.46 26.74
C LEU A 312 -2.18 -4.96 28.19
N LYS A 313 -2.48 -4.10 29.17
CA LYS A 313 -2.53 -4.48 30.59
C LYS A 313 -3.61 -5.53 30.85
N ALA A 314 -4.77 -5.40 30.23
CA ALA A 314 -5.87 -6.34 30.37
C ALA A 314 -5.51 -7.72 29.81
N VAL A 315 -5.01 -7.78 28.57
CA VAL A 315 -4.68 -9.04 27.88
C VAL A 315 -3.54 -9.79 28.56
N THR A 316 -2.49 -9.06 28.98
CA THR A 316 -1.30 -9.65 29.62
C THR A 316 -1.50 -9.90 31.11
N LYS A 317 -2.64 -9.53 31.69
CA LYS A 317 -2.85 -9.45 33.15
C LYS A 317 -1.70 -8.73 33.84
N ARG A 318 -1.37 -7.52 33.38
CA ARG A 318 -0.19 -6.75 33.82
C ARG A 318 1.11 -7.56 33.71
N PHE A 319 1.31 -8.22 32.57
CA PHE A 319 2.47 -9.06 32.26
C PHE A 319 2.67 -10.29 33.17
N THR A 320 1.61 -10.77 33.84
CA THR A 320 1.65 -12.02 34.62
C THR A 320 1.13 -13.23 33.86
N ARG A 321 0.54 -13.02 32.66
CA ARG A 321 -0.03 -14.09 31.85
C ARG A 321 1.05 -14.81 31.04
N GLU A 322 1.35 -16.05 31.41
CA GLU A 322 2.39 -16.88 30.78
C GLU A 322 2.21 -17.04 29.27
N GLU A 323 0.98 -17.20 28.77
CA GLU A 323 0.76 -17.39 27.33
C GLU A 323 1.12 -16.17 26.49
N THR A 324 1.34 -15.01 27.11
CA THR A 324 1.74 -13.78 26.40
C THR A 324 3.25 -13.51 26.44
N ARG A 325 3.99 -14.25 27.27
CA ARG A 325 5.35 -13.91 27.67
C ARG A 325 6.33 -13.95 26.49
N ARG A 326 6.26 -14.99 25.65
CA ARG A 326 7.23 -15.20 24.56
C ARG A 326 7.13 -14.15 23.46
N ASN A 327 5.90 -13.82 23.03
CA ASN A 327 5.70 -12.79 22.00
C ASN A 327 6.02 -11.39 22.52
N CYS A 328 5.94 -11.14 23.83
CA CYS A 328 6.33 -9.87 24.44
C CYS A 328 7.84 -9.77 24.74
N ALA A 329 8.58 -10.88 24.75
CA ALA A 329 9.94 -10.94 25.33
C ALA A 329 10.98 -10.03 24.65
N LYS A 330 10.79 -9.69 23.38
CA LYS A 330 11.71 -8.85 22.59
C LYS A 330 11.17 -7.45 22.28
N VAL A 331 9.99 -7.11 22.79
CA VAL A 331 9.38 -5.80 22.58
C VAL A 331 10.17 -4.76 23.35
N ASN A 332 10.85 -3.89 22.61
CA ASN A 332 11.70 -2.84 23.17
C ASN A 332 11.08 -1.44 22.99
N ASP A 333 10.12 -1.30 22.08
CA ASP A 333 9.40 -0.06 21.84
C ASP A 333 7.89 -0.30 21.88
N ILE A 334 7.22 0.45 22.76
CA ILE A 334 5.76 0.48 22.89
C ILE A 334 5.30 1.90 22.53
N SER A 335 4.75 2.03 21.33
CA SER A 335 4.21 3.31 20.86
C SER A 335 2.76 3.47 21.29
N GLN A 336 2.45 4.60 21.94
CA GLN A 336 1.15 4.89 22.56
C GLN A 336 0.43 6.03 21.81
N ILE A 337 -0.86 6.20 22.08
CA ILE A 337 -1.65 7.40 21.73
C ILE A 337 -1.97 8.12 23.03
#